data_AF-A0A842SAS1-F1
#
_entry.id   AF-A0A842SAS1-F1
#
_cell.length_a   1.000
_cell.length_b   1.000
_cell.length_c   1.000
_cell.angle_alpha   90.00
_cell.angle_beta   90.00
_cell.angle_gamma   90.00
#
_symmetry.space_group_name_H-M   'P 1'
#
loop_
_entity.id
_entity.type
_entity.pdbx_description
1 polymer ?
#
loop_
_entity_poly.entity_id
_entity_poly.type
_entity_poly.pdbx_seq_one_letter_code
_entity_poly.pdbx_strand_id
1 'polypeptide(L)'
;MYFIGTFTKLKDAPILEKSGFDAVSNYIFLADWKNSKKKPIQKYSELVGERESDWNRIREEISIPYYPTAVPGWDAWPRAEHIDFEDAAGHYPHTPVVIESTAENFGMMLEKSMDYIQSANKDPLFDCVIAAWNEMSEGCSLLPRVHYCDGRIMYDDSMIMKTRSIIDGFPKY
;
A
#
# COMPACT_ATOMS: atom_id res chain seq x y z
N MET A 1 -19.51 5.43 -18.13
CA MET A 1 -19.09 5.64 -16.73
C MET A 1 -18.34 4.40 -16.32
N TYR A 2 -17.19 4.54 -15.67
CA TYR A 2 -16.32 3.41 -15.31
C TYR A 2 -16.21 3.37 -13.78
N PHE A 3 -16.56 2.24 -13.18
CA PHE A 3 -16.61 2.06 -11.73
C PHE A 3 -15.49 1.12 -11.27
N ILE A 4 -14.69 1.59 -10.32
CA ILE A 4 -13.67 0.80 -9.66
C ILE A 4 -14.14 0.51 -8.24
N GLY A 5 -14.39 -0.76 -7.94
CA GLY A 5 -14.81 -1.20 -6.61
C GLY A 5 -13.62 -1.43 -5.69
N THR A 6 -13.71 -1.02 -4.42
CA THR A 6 -12.64 -1.27 -3.44
C THR A 6 -13.03 -2.37 -2.47
N PHE A 7 -12.10 -3.28 -2.16
CA PHE A 7 -12.28 -4.32 -1.15
C PHE A 7 -11.15 -4.32 -0.11
N THR A 8 -11.34 -5.01 1.01
CA THR A 8 -10.31 -5.20 2.05
C THR A 8 -9.89 -6.67 2.18
N LYS A 9 -10.81 -7.62 1.96
CA LYS A 9 -10.51 -9.05 2.01
C LYS A 9 -10.50 -9.60 0.58
N LEU A 10 -9.45 -10.33 0.23
CA LEU A 10 -9.27 -10.89 -1.12
C LEU A 10 -10.51 -11.60 -1.66
N LYS A 11 -11.15 -12.42 -0.81
CA LYS A 11 -12.37 -13.18 -1.14
C LYS A 11 -13.58 -12.33 -1.55
N ASP A 12 -13.54 -11.02 -1.30
CA ASP A 12 -14.64 -10.11 -1.63
C ASP A 12 -14.49 -9.54 -3.06
N ALA A 13 -13.34 -9.72 -3.73
CA ALA A 13 -13.13 -9.25 -5.10
C ALA A 13 -14.15 -9.82 -6.11
N PRO A 14 -14.49 -11.14 -6.09
CA PRO A 14 -15.51 -11.69 -6.99
C PRO A 14 -16.93 -11.14 -6.75
N ILE A 15 -17.21 -10.59 -5.57
CA ILE A 15 -18.52 -9.99 -5.28
C ILE A 15 -18.67 -8.68 -6.04
N LEU A 16 -17.61 -7.88 -6.12
CA LEU A 16 -17.61 -6.61 -6.86
C LEU A 16 -17.79 -6.86 -8.36
N GLU A 17 -17.11 -7.86 -8.92
CA GLU A 17 -17.32 -8.28 -10.31
C GLU A 17 -18.77 -8.67 -10.58
N LYS A 18 -19.34 -9.54 -9.74
CA LYS A 18 -20.76 -9.97 -9.87
C LYS A 18 -21.75 -8.81 -9.70
N SER A 19 -21.33 -7.73 -9.04
CA SER A 19 -22.14 -6.53 -8.84
C SER A 19 -22.08 -5.56 -10.03
N GLY A 20 -21.26 -5.85 -11.05
CA GLY A 20 -21.17 -5.06 -12.28
C GLY A 20 -20.16 -3.93 -12.24
N PHE A 21 -19.15 -3.98 -11.35
CA PHE A 21 -18.01 -3.06 -11.42
C PHE A 21 -17.12 -3.37 -12.64
N ASP A 22 -16.54 -2.34 -13.24
CA ASP A 22 -15.67 -2.47 -14.41
C ASP A 22 -14.24 -2.90 -14.05
N ALA A 23 -13.81 -2.61 -12.82
CA ALA A 23 -12.56 -3.06 -12.24
C ALA A 23 -12.62 -3.07 -10.71
N VAL A 24 -11.59 -3.63 -10.08
CA VAL A 24 -11.45 -3.65 -8.63
C VAL A 24 -10.08 -3.15 -8.17
N SER A 25 -10.01 -2.72 -6.92
CA SER A 25 -8.79 -2.21 -6.28
C SER A 25 -8.86 -2.42 -4.77
N ASN A 26 -7.78 -2.06 -4.07
CA ASN A 26 -7.76 -1.86 -2.63
C ASN A 26 -7.40 -0.40 -2.34
N TYR A 27 -7.68 0.11 -1.14
CA TYR A 27 -7.22 1.45 -0.77
C TYR A 27 -5.82 1.38 -0.13
N ILE A 28 -5.72 0.88 1.10
CA ILE A 28 -4.44 0.64 1.76
C ILE A 28 -4.29 -0.86 1.98
N PHE A 29 -3.43 -1.50 1.18
CA PHE A 29 -3.21 -2.94 1.17
C PHE A 29 -1.72 -3.27 1.28
N LEU A 30 -1.18 -3.13 2.49
CA LEU A 30 0.23 -3.39 2.81
C LEU A 30 0.34 -4.30 4.04
N ALA A 31 -0.17 -3.83 5.18
CA ALA A 31 -0.10 -4.54 6.45
C ALA A 31 -0.83 -5.90 6.43
N ASP A 32 -0.22 -6.91 7.05
CA ASP A 32 -0.88 -8.19 7.32
C ASP A 32 -1.69 -8.13 8.62
N TRP A 33 -2.98 -7.86 8.46
CA TRP A 33 -3.94 -7.83 9.57
C TRP A 33 -4.18 -9.20 10.20
N LYS A 34 -4.04 -10.30 9.44
CA LYS A 34 -4.37 -11.65 9.94
C LYS A 34 -3.39 -12.10 11.00
N ASN A 35 -2.11 -11.75 10.85
CA ASN A 35 -1.06 -12.10 11.80
C ASN A 35 -0.68 -10.96 12.75
N SER A 36 -1.39 -9.82 12.76
CA SER A 36 -1.08 -8.65 13.60
C SER A 36 -0.82 -8.98 15.08
N LYS A 37 -1.57 -9.92 15.68
CA LYS A 37 -1.33 -10.35 17.07
C LYS A 37 0.01 -11.09 17.28
N LYS A 38 0.43 -11.89 16.30
CA LYS A 38 1.68 -12.69 16.38
C LYS A 38 2.89 -11.93 15.83
N LYS A 39 2.64 -11.03 14.88
CA LYS A 39 3.59 -10.17 14.18
C LYS A 39 3.09 -8.71 14.24
N PRO A 40 3.09 -8.08 15.43
CA PRO A 40 2.62 -6.71 15.61
C PRO A 40 3.55 -5.69 14.95
N ILE A 41 4.83 -6.00 14.81
CA ILE A 41 5.80 -5.24 14.02
C ILE A 41 6.11 -6.05 12.77
N GLN A 42 5.95 -5.42 11.60
CA GLN A 42 6.09 -6.05 10.30
C GLN A 42 7.12 -5.31 9.46
N LYS A 43 7.97 -6.04 8.73
CA LYS A 43 8.94 -5.43 7.83
C LYS A 43 8.30 -5.17 6.48
N TYR A 44 8.46 -3.94 5.98
CA TYR A 44 7.90 -3.55 4.69
C TYR A 44 8.33 -4.51 3.56
N SER A 45 9.63 -4.84 3.50
CA SER A 45 10.21 -5.69 2.45
C SER A 45 9.58 -7.08 2.36
N GLU A 46 9.23 -7.68 3.50
CA GLU A 46 8.52 -8.98 3.55
C GLU A 46 7.09 -8.85 3.02
N LEU A 47 6.40 -7.77 3.40
CA LEU A 47 5.02 -7.51 2.99
C LEU A 47 4.90 -7.30 1.47
N VAL A 48 5.88 -6.67 0.81
CA VAL A 48 5.84 -6.48 -0.66
C VAL A 48 5.72 -7.81 -1.40
N GLY A 49 6.49 -8.83 -1.00
CA GLY A 49 6.41 -10.16 -1.60
C GLY A 49 5.09 -10.88 -1.32
N GLU A 50 4.52 -10.68 -0.12
CA GLU A 50 3.19 -11.19 0.22
C GLU A 50 2.10 -10.54 -0.64
N ARG A 51 2.15 -9.21 -0.85
CA ARG A 51 1.16 -8.49 -1.66
C ARG A 51 1.23 -8.88 -3.12
N GLU A 52 2.43 -9.03 -3.69
CA GLU A 52 2.59 -9.55 -5.05
C GLU A 52 1.93 -10.93 -5.23
N SER A 53 2.10 -11.83 -4.25
CA SER A 53 1.45 -13.14 -4.24
C SER A 53 -0.08 -13.03 -4.16
N ASP A 54 -0.59 -12.12 -3.33
CA ASP A 54 -2.03 -11.85 -3.23
C ASP A 54 -2.62 -11.28 -4.52
N TRP A 55 -1.92 -10.39 -5.22
CA TRP A 55 -2.36 -9.81 -6.49
C TRP A 55 -2.49 -10.87 -7.59
N ASN A 56 -1.55 -11.82 -7.63
CA ASN A 56 -1.60 -12.95 -8.55
C ASN A 56 -2.80 -13.86 -8.24
N ARG A 57 -3.07 -14.12 -6.95
CA ARG A 57 -4.26 -14.85 -6.55
C ARG A 57 -5.56 -14.15 -6.93
N ILE A 58 -5.65 -12.82 -6.72
CA ILE A 58 -6.82 -12.05 -7.17
C ILE A 58 -7.02 -12.20 -8.68
N ARG A 59 -5.93 -12.13 -9.46
CA ARG A 59 -5.95 -12.29 -10.92
C ARG A 59 -6.58 -13.62 -11.36
N GLU A 60 -6.43 -14.68 -10.57
CA GLU A 60 -7.01 -15.99 -10.83
C GLU A 60 -8.50 -16.10 -10.42
N GLU A 61 -8.96 -15.24 -9.50
CA GLU A 61 -10.30 -15.29 -8.92
C GLU A 61 -11.35 -14.43 -9.67
N ILE A 62 -10.92 -13.46 -10.50
CA ILE A 62 -11.80 -12.53 -11.23
C ILE A 62 -11.41 -12.41 -12.71
N SER A 63 -12.33 -11.95 -13.55
CA SER A 63 -12.09 -11.70 -14.98
C SER A 63 -12.02 -10.23 -15.39
N ILE A 64 -12.26 -9.32 -14.44
CA ILE A 64 -12.11 -7.86 -14.62
C ILE A 64 -10.75 -7.35 -14.12
N PRO A 65 -10.25 -6.21 -14.61
CA PRO A 65 -8.98 -5.64 -14.17
C PRO A 65 -8.90 -5.45 -12.65
N TYR A 66 -7.75 -5.78 -12.08
CA TYR A 66 -7.38 -5.42 -10.71
C TYR A 66 -6.25 -4.39 -10.74
N TYR A 67 -6.41 -3.33 -9.96
CA TYR A 67 -5.44 -2.26 -9.82
C TYR A 67 -4.91 -2.23 -8.38
N PRO A 68 -3.76 -2.85 -8.08
CA PRO A 68 -3.14 -2.74 -6.76
C PRO A 68 -2.70 -1.30 -6.47
N THR A 69 -2.69 -0.96 -5.19
CA THR A 69 -2.17 0.32 -4.71
C THR A 69 -0.74 0.18 -4.20
N ALA A 70 0.15 1.07 -4.62
CA ALA A 70 1.45 1.25 -3.96
C ALA A 70 1.26 2.11 -2.69
N VAL A 71 1.74 1.62 -1.55
CA VAL A 71 1.47 2.23 -0.24
C VAL A 71 2.80 2.69 0.40
N PRO A 72 3.04 3.98 0.65
CA PRO A 72 4.34 4.47 1.17
C PRO A 72 4.76 3.91 2.54
N GLY A 73 3.82 3.45 3.35
CA GLY A 73 4.07 2.92 4.69
C GLY A 73 2.77 2.63 5.42
N TRP A 74 2.87 2.16 6.66
CA TRP A 74 1.70 1.99 7.54
C TRP A 74 2.13 2.09 9.01
N ASP A 75 1.57 3.07 9.70
CA ASP A 75 1.62 3.17 11.15
C ASP A 75 0.45 4.02 11.64
N ALA A 76 -0.57 3.33 12.14
CA ALA A 76 -1.76 3.93 12.68
C ALA A 76 -1.67 4.21 14.18
N TRP A 77 -0.62 3.77 14.88
CA TRP A 77 -0.52 3.91 16.32
C TRP A 77 -0.46 5.39 16.77
N PRO A 78 0.22 6.34 16.10
CA PRO A 78 0.32 7.71 16.58
C PRO A 78 -1.02 8.45 16.84
N ARG A 79 -2.14 7.99 16.29
CA ARG A 79 -3.48 8.56 16.58
C ARG A 79 -4.22 7.91 17.76
N ALA A 80 -3.68 6.83 18.29
CA ALA A 80 -4.29 6.03 19.35
C ALA A 80 -4.00 6.61 20.74
N GLU A 81 -4.75 6.16 21.75
CA GLU A 81 -4.31 6.32 23.13
C GLU A 81 -3.00 5.57 23.41
N HIS A 82 -2.23 6.09 24.37
CA HIS A 82 -1.03 5.44 24.85
C HIS A 82 -1.38 4.25 25.76
N ILE A 83 -0.93 3.06 25.37
CA ILE A 83 -1.01 1.82 26.13
C ILE A 83 0.30 1.04 25.96
N ASP A 84 0.50 0.04 26.82
CA ASP A 84 1.65 -0.86 26.71
C ASP A 84 1.56 -1.71 25.43
N PHE A 85 2.71 -2.01 24.84
CA PHE A 85 2.77 -2.69 23.54
C PHE A 85 2.17 -4.11 23.60
N GLU A 86 2.36 -4.79 24.72
CA GLU A 86 1.82 -6.12 24.98
C GLU A 86 0.29 -6.13 24.93
N ASP A 87 -0.36 -5.07 25.42
CA ASP A 87 -1.81 -4.90 25.41
C ASP A 87 -2.33 -4.43 24.05
N ALA A 88 -1.49 -3.73 23.28
CA ALA A 88 -1.79 -3.29 21.91
C ALA A 88 -1.79 -4.42 20.87
N ALA A 89 -1.12 -5.54 21.13
CA ALA A 89 -0.86 -6.57 20.11
C ALA A 89 -2.14 -7.22 19.54
N GLY A 90 -2.41 -6.96 18.27
CA GLY A 90 -3.57 -7.42 17.52
C GLY A 90 -4.74 -6.43 17.46
N HIS A 91 -4.57 -5.22 18.01
CA HIS A 91 -5.64 -4.24 18.15
C HIS A 91 -5.40 -3.02 17.25
N TYR A 92 -6.38 -2.70 16.40
CA TYR A 92 -6.42 -1.41 15.71
C TYR A 92 -6.81 -0.31 16.69
N PRO A 93 -6.18 0.89 16.62
CA PRO A 93 -5.20 1.32 15.63
C PRO A 93 -3.72 1.05 15.98
N HIS A 94 -3.43 0.43 17.12
CA HIS A 94 -2.06 0.23 17.61
C HIS A 94 -1.20 -0.71 16.78
N THR A 95 -1.74 -1.86 16.35
CA THR A 95 -0.99 -2.84 15.53
C THR A 95 -1.83 -3.38 14.36
N PRO A 96 -1.20 -3.76 13.24
CA PRO A 96 0.25 -3.84 13.04
C PRO A 96 0.89 -2.48 12.74
N VAL A 97 2.17 -2.37 13.08
CA VAL A 97 3.07 -1.28 12.66
C VAL A 97 4.01 -1.81 11.59
N VAL A 98 4.16 -1.08 10.49
CA VAL A 98 5.09 -1.44 9.41
C VAL A 98 6.36 -0.60 9.52
N ILE A 99 7.45 -1.26 9.87
CA ILE A 99 8.78 -0.67 9.93
C ILE A 99 9.49 -0.77 8.57
N GLU A 100 10.58 -0.02 8.43
CA GLU A 100 11.35 0.05 7.18
C GLU A 100 10.56 0.62 6.00
N SER A 101 9.63 1.55 6.26
CA SER A 101 8.91 2.33 5.24
C SER A 101 9.85 3.39 4.62
N THR A 102 10.90 2.94 3.93
CA THR A 102 11.91 3.78 3.26
C THR A 102 11.54 4.03 1.79
N ALA A 103 12.17 5.03 1.18
CA ALA A 103 12.00 5.31 -0.25
C ALA A 103 12.35 4.10 -1.12
N GLU A 104 13.39 3.33 -0.78
CA GLU A 104 13.80 2.13 -1.50
C GLU A 104 12.72 1.05 -1.47
N ASN A 105 12.22 0.73 -0.28
CA ASN A 105 11.21 -0.30 -0.09
C ASN A 105 9.88 0.10 -0.74
N PHE A 106 9.47 1.36 -0.61
CA PHE A 106 8.31 1.88 -1.33
C PHE A 106 8.50 1.83 -2.85
N GLY A 107 9.69 2.19 -3.34
CA GLY A 107 10.04 2.09 -4.75
C GLY A 107 9.85 0.67 -5.30
N MET A 108 10.28 -0.34 -4.55
CA MET A 108 10.06 -1.75 -4.93
C MET A 108 8.58 -2.11 -5.04
N MET A 109 7.74 -1.60 -4.13
CA MET A 109 6.29 -1.84 -4.19
C MET A 109 5.66 -1.13 -5.40
N LEU A 110 6.10 0.09 -5.71
CA LEU A 110 5.63 0.87 -6.85
C LEU A 110 5.97 0.17 -8.17
N GLU A 111 7.24 -0.20 -8.37
CA GLU A 111 7.69 -0.93 -9.56
C GLU A 111 6.89 -2.23 -9.75
N LYS A 112 6.77 -3.05 -8.70
CA LYS A 112 5.99 -4.30 -8.76
C LYS A 112 4.50 -4.08 -9.06
N SER A 113 3.92 -3.01 -8.54
CA SER A 113 2.52 -2.66 -8.81
C SER A 113 2.34 -2.29 -10.28
N MET A 114 3.27 -1.50 -10.84
CA MET A 114 3.24 -1.09 -12.23
C MET A 114 3.49 -2.27 -13.18
N ASP A 115 4.47 -3.13 -12.88
CA ASP A 115 4.76 -4.38 -13.62
C ASP A 115 3.54 -5.34 -13.59
N TYR A 116 2.88 -5.46 -12.43
CA TYR A 116 1.66 -6.22 -12.31
C TYR A 116 0.58 -5.67 -13.25
N ILE A 117 0.34 -4.36 -13.24
CA ILE A 117 -0.72 -3.73 -14.04
C ILE A 117 -0.45 -3.92 -15.54
N GLN A 118 0.78 -3.68 -16.00
CA GLN A 118 1.16 -3.88 -17.40
C GLN A 118 1.00 -5.33 -17.86
N SER A 119 1.25 -6.30 -16.98
CA SER A 119 1.14 -7.72 -17.31
C SER A 119 -0.27 -8.30 -17.14
N ALA A 120 -1.07 -7.77 -16.20
CA ALA A 120 -2.41 -8.26 -15.88
C ALA A 120 -3.48 -7.70 -16.79
N ASN A 121 -3.41 -6.39 -17.04
CA ASN A 121 -4.54 -5.62 -17.53
C ASN A 121 -4.30 -5.28 -18.99
N LYS A 122 -5.19 -5.76 -19.86
CA LYS A 122 -5.19 -5.36 -21.26
C LYS A 122 -5.63 -3.89 -21.34
N ASP A 123 -4.81 -3.04 -21.95
CA ASP A 123 -5.05 -1.60 -22.14
C ASP A 123 -5.40 -0.89 -20.80
N PRO A 124 -4.46 -0.81 -19.84
CA PRO A 124 -4.73 -0.32 -18.49
C PRO A 124 -5.17 1.15 -18.49
N LEU A 125 -6.07 1.51 -17.58
CA LEU A 125 -6.56 2.89 -17.44
C LEU A 125 -5.50 3.86 -16.87
N PHE A 126 -4.59 3.33 -16.05
CA PHE A 126 -3.49 4.07 -15.42
C PHE A 126 -2.41 3.08 -15.00
N ASP A 127 -1.18 3.57 -14.81
CA ASP A 127 -0.03 2.71 -14.49
C ASP A 127 -0.02 2.22 -13.04
N CYS A 128 -0.51 3.03 -12.09
CA CYS A 128 -0.60 2.69 -10.67
C CYS A 128 -1.46 3.70 -9.89
N VAL A 129 -2.04 3.27 -8.76
CA VAL A 129 -2.59 4.16 -7.73
C VAL A 129 -1.64 4.20 -6.54
N ILE A 130 -1.28 5.39 -6.06
CA ILE A 130 -0.50 5.54 -4.82
C ILE A 130 -1.46 5.95 -3.70
N ALA A 131 -1.51 5.13 -2.65
CA ALA A 131 -2.30 5.38 -1.45
C ALA A 131 -1.37 5.70 -0.26
N ALA A 132 -1.19 6.96 0.12
CA ALA A 132 -1.87 8.16 -0.36
C ALA A 132 -0.95 9.39 -0.40
N TRP A 133 -1.45 10.50 -0.95
CA TRP A 133 -0.75 11.78 -0.87
C TRP A 133 -0.51 12.17 0.59
N ASN A 134 -1.57 12.28 1.40
CA ASN A 134 -1.52 12.93 2.71
C ASN A 134 -2.21 12.17 3.86
N GLU A 135 -2.35 10.86 3.78
CA GLU A 135 -2.93 10.08 4.88
C GLU A 135 -1.90 9.87 6.01
N MET A 136 -1.65 10.95 6.75
CA MET A 136 -0.65 11.02 7.81
C MET A 136 -1.10 10.29 9.07
N SER A 137 -2.42 10.19 9.30
CA SER A 137 -2.95 9.57 10.54
C SER A 137 -2.75 8.05 10.58
N GLU A 138 -2.56 7.43 9.40
CA GLU A 138 -2.25 6.01 9.25
C GLU A 138 -0.81 5.75 8.76
N GLY A 139 0.04 6.78 8.76
CA GLY A 139 1.45 6.66 8.40
C GLY A 139 1.72 6.33 6.92
N CYS A 140 0.70 6.41 6.06
CA CYS A 140 0.75 6.03 4.65
C CYS A 140 0.74 7.25 3.71
N SER A 141 1.60 8.23 3.98
CA SER A 141 1.68 9.48 3.23
C SER A 141 2.95 9.57 2.37
N LEU A 142 2.76 9.99 1.11
CA LEU A 142 3.81 10.35 0.14
C LEU A 142 4.34 11.78 0.35
N LEU A 143 3.62 12.62 1.10
CA LEU A 143 4.04 13.99 1.40
C LEU A 143 5.47 14.02 1.96
N PRO A 144 6.24 15.08 1.62
CA PRO A 144 7.53 15.31 2.24
C PRO A 144 7.39 15.43 3.75
N ARG A 145 8.37 14.87 4.47
CA ARG A 145 8.38 14.83 5.92
C ARG A 145 9.32 15.89 6.45
N VAL A 146 8.94 16.44 7.60
CA VAL A 146 9.78 17.36 8.36
C VAL A 146 10.08 16.70 9.69
N HIS A 147 11.35 16.34 9.89
CA HIS A 147 11.84 15.74 11.11
C HIS A 147 12.50 16.82 11.97
N TYR A 148 12.17 16.84 13.25
CA TYR A 148 12.91 17.62 14.24
C TYR A 148 13.79 16.66 15.04
N CYS A 149 15.10 16.73 14.84
CA CYS A 149 16.07 15.84 15.50
C CYS A 149 17.22 16.68 16.05
N ASP A 150 17.55 16.50 17.33
CA ASP A 150 18.67 17.17 18.01
C ASP A 150 18.71 18.70 17.81
N GLY A 151 17.55 19.35 17.84
CA GLY A 151 17.44 20.80 17.68
C GLY A 151 17.48 21.29 16.23
N ARG A 152 17.39 20.39 15.24
CA ARG A 152 17.49 20.73 13.81
C ARG A 152 16.26 20.24 13.06
N ILE A 153 15.84 21.05 12.08
CA ILE A 153 14.83 20.68 11.09
C ILE A 153 15.53 19.96 9.94
N MET A 154 15.07 18.75 9.63
CA MET A 154 15.49 17.99 8.45
C MET A 154 14.26 17.78 7.56
N TYR A 155 14.41 18.11 6.29
CA TYR A 155 13.38 17.90 5.27
C TYR A 155 13.70 16.62 4.50
N ASP A 156 12.70 15.77 4.32
CA ASP A 156 12.82 14.49 3.61
C ASP A 156 11.73 14.39 2.52
N ASP A 157 12.16 14.48 1.26
CA ASP A 157 11.35 14.25 0.06
C ASP A 157 11.78 12.99 -0.70
N SER A 158 12.51 12.08 -0.05
CA SER A 158 13.10 10.88 -0.67
C SER A 158 12.06 10.01 -1.38
N MET A 159 10.86 9.88 -0.82
CA MET A 159 9.73 9.16 -1.42
C MET A 159 9.28 9.78 -2.75
N ILE A 160 9.19 11.11 -2.82
CA ILE A 160 8.83 11.83 -4.06
C ILE A 160 9.94 11.68 -5.10
N MET A 161 11.19 11.86 -4.68
CA MET A 161 12.34 11.72 -5.57
C MET A 161 12.44 10.31 -6.15
N LYS A 162 12.21 9.29 -5.32
CA LYS A 162 12.13 7.90 -5.78
C LYS A 162 10.98 7.70 -6.77
N THR A 163 9.77 8.14 -6.43
CA THR A 163 8.60 8.05 -7.30
C THR A 163 8.88 8.64 -8.68
N ARG A 164 9.47 9.85 -8.70
CA ARG A 164 9.85 10.53 -9.94
C ARG A 164 10.87 9.73 -10.74
N SER A 165 11.91 9.20 -10.09
CA SER A 165 12.93 8.39 -10.78
C SER A 165 12.36 7.15 -11.45
N ILE A 166 11.34 6.51 -10.84
CA ILE A 166 10.65 5.34 -11.41
C ILE A 166 9.79 5.77 -12.59
N ILE A 167 8.94 6.80 -12.42
CA ILE A 167 8.05 7.31 -13.47
C ILE A 167 8.83 7.78 -14.70
N ASP A 168 9.95 8.49 -14.50
CA ASP A 168 10.78 9.00 -15.59
C ASP A 168 11.48 7.85 -16.36
N GLY A 169 11.71 6.71 -15.70
CA GLY A 169 12.26 5.50 -16.31
C GLY A 169 11.22 4.54 -16.91
N PHE A 170 9.93 4.77 -16.66
CA PHE A 170 8.88 3.83 -17.05
C PHE A 170 8.41 4.07 -18.50
N PRO A 171 8.22 3.01 -19.31
CA PRO A 171 7.72 3.15 -20.67
C PRO A 171 6.36 3.85 -20.68
N LYS A 172 6.24 4.94 -21.44
CA LYS A 172 4.95 5.60 -21.71
C LYS A 172 4.41 5.03 -23.02
N TYR A 173 3.25 4.37 -22.96
CA TYR A 173 2.54 3.85 -24.12
C TYR A 173 1.74 4.95 -24.83
#